data_AF-G9PAK4-F1
#
_entry.id   AF-G9PAK4-F1
#
_cell.length_a   1.000
_cell.length_b   1.000
_cell.length_c   1.000
_cell.angle_alpha   90.00
_cell.angle_beta   90.00
_cell.angle_gamma   90.00
#
_symmetry.space_group_name_H-M   'P 1'
#
loop_
_entity.id
_entity.type
_entity.pdbx_description
1 polymer ?
#
loop_
_entity_poly.entity_id
_entity_poly.type
_entity_poly.pdbx_seq_one_letter_code
_entity_poly.pdbx_strand_id
1 'polypeptide(L)'
;SLIERLPPDVQKTVFSYLDYEALIHLSTMNRYFHRVLDPQRMADPADKAQFIMRAAKDFPQHRPSEKGHDYKPGNFECYVCFRVRSPEHFDMLQPQSVYVDIHGQIVRDREPDTRSDRLIMLRRFCISCGVDTGIHAPFDCLTTRTGRDLWVCRCRKVWSKPLCLRCPDCQGDCPLRPRR
;
A
#
# COMPACT_ATOMS: atom_id res chain seq x y z
N SER A 1 16.71 -16.61 -23.99
CA SER A 1 17.50 -15.36 -24.15
C SER A 1 18.98 -15.61 -23.86
N LEU A 2 19.93 -14.82 -24.40
CA LEU A 2 21.35 -14.92 -24.02
C LEU A 2 21.59 -14.59 -22.53
N ILE A 3 20.76 -13.70 -21.96
CA ILE A 3 20.82 -13.31 -20.53
C ILE A 3 20.52 -14.50 -19.62
N GLU A 4 19.59 -15.39 -20.00
CA GLU A 4 19.22 -16.58 -19.21
C GLU A 4 20.37 -17.59 -19.07
N ARG A 5 21.35 -17.54 -19.99
CA ARG A 5 22.51 -18.43 -20.00
C ARG A 5 23.69 -17.89 -19.19
N LEU A 6 23.61 -16.64 -18.72
CA LEU A 6 24.64 -16.07 -17.87
C LEU A 6 24.62 -16.72 -16.48
N PRO A 7 25.77 -16.79 -15.78
CA PRO A 7 25.79 -17.22 -14.38
C PRO A 7 24.84 -16.38 -13.51
N PRO A 8 24.17 -16.97 -12.51
CA PRO A 8 23.18 -16.26 -11.68
C PRO A 8 23.69 -14.97 -11.05
N ASP A 9 24.97 -14.92 -10.66
CA ASP A 9 25.54 -13.73 -10.03
C ASP A 9 25.73 -12.59 -11.04
N VAL A 10 26.14 -12.91 -12.27
CA VAL A 10 26.20 -11.92 -13.36
C VAL A 10 24.80 -11.40 -13.68
N GLN A 11 23.80 -12.28 -13.72
CA GLN A 11 22.41 -11.86 -13.91
C GLN A 11 21.95 -10.90 -12.81
N LYS A 12 22.21 -11.21 -11.54
CA LYS A 12 21.88 -10.33 -10.41
C LYS A 12 22.55 -8.97 -10.54
N THR A 13 23.83 -8.93 -10.92
CA THR A 13 24.55 -7.68 -11.15
C THR A 13 23.90 -6.87 -12.27
N VAL A 14 23.57 -7.50 -13.41
CA VAL A 14 22.86 -6.82 -14.51
C VAL A 14 21.52 -6.26 -14.03
N PHE A 15 20.72 -7.05 -13.31
CA PHE A 15 19.41 -6.62 -12.84
C PHE A 15 19.49 -5.51 -11.78
N SER A 16 20.58 -5.43 -11.01
CA SER A 16 20.78 -4.34 -10.04
C SER A 16 21.01 -2.96 -10.67
N TYR A 17 21.33 -2.91 -11.97
CA TYR A 17 21.44 -1.66 -12.72
C TYR A 17 20.14 -1.25 -13.44
N LEU A 18 19.11 -2.07 -13.37
CA LEU A 18 17.82 -1.77 -13.99
C LEU A 18 16.95 -0.95 -13.04
N ASP A 19 16.30 0.06 -13.60
CA ASP A 19 15.25 0.79 -12.88
C ASP A 19 13.99 -0.08 -12.71
N TYR A 20 13.08 0.41 -11.88
CA TYR A 20 11.87 -0.28 -11.49
C TYR A 20 10.95 -0.55 -12.68
N GLU A 21 10.87 0.37 -13.63
CA GLU A 21 10.08 0.20 -14.85
C GLU A 21 10.65 -0.91 -15.74
N ALA A 22 11.96 -0.91 -15.96
CA ALA A 22 12.66 -1.93 -16.72
C ALA A 22 12.53 -3.31 -16.07
N LEU A 23 12.63 -3.39 -14.73
CA LEU A 23 12.41 -4.63 -13.98
C LEU A 23 10.97 -5.14 -14.13
N ILE A 24 9.96 -4.25 -14.05
CA ILE A 24 8.57 -4.61 -14.30
C ILE A 24 8.42 -5.13 -15.73
N HIS A 25 8.88 -4.38 -16.72
CA HIS A 25 8.77 -4.76 -18.13
C HIS A 25 9.44 -6.10 -18.39
N LEU A 26 10.68 -6.30 -17.92
CA LEU A 26 11.41 -7.55 -18.10
C LEU A 26 10.68 -8.74 -17.45
N SER A 27 10.06 -8.53 -16.28
CA SER A 27 9.30 -9.57 -15.57
C SER A 27 8.06 -10.07 -16.33
N THR A 28 7.57 -9.33 -17.32
CA THR A 28 6.42 -9.73 -18.14
C THR A 28 6.82 -10.37 -19.47
N MET A 29 8.10 -10.33 -19.85
CA MET A 29 8.54 -10.79 -21.17
C MET A 29 8.54 -12.31 -21.33
N ASN A 30 8.88 -13.07 -20.26
CA ASN A 30 8.88 -14.53 -20.32
C ASN A 30 8.76 -15.19 -18.94
N ARG A 31 8.51 -16.51 -18.93
CA ARG A 31 8.33 -17.32 -17.70
C ARG A 31 9.57 -17.35 -16.80
N TYR A 32 10.76 -17.24 -17.36
CA TYR A 32 11.99 -17.22 -16.58
C TYR A 32 12.08 -15.92 -15.79
N PHE A 33 12.03 -14.77 -16.47
CA PHE A 33 12.08 -13.45 -15.83
C PHE A 33 10.93 -13.23 -14.85
N HIS A 34 9.74 -13.72 -15.18
CA HIS A 34 8.60 -13.68 -14.25
C HIS A 34 8.87 -14.41 -12.92
N ARG A 35 9.72 -15.45 -12.94
CA ARG A 35 10.07 -16.22 -11.73
C ARG A 35 11.26 -15.64 -10.97
N VAL A 36 12.25 -15.09 -11.68
CA VAL A 36 13.51 -14.67 -11.05
C VAL A 36 13.54 -13.19 -10.65
N LEU A 37 12.70 -12.36 -11.27
CA LEU A 37 12.63 -10.94 -10.95
C LEU A 37 11.51 -10.67 -9.95
N ASP A 38 11.88 -9.99 -8.86
CA ASP A 38 10.92 -9.35 -7.96
C ASP A 38 11.21 -7.83 -7.97
N PRO A 39 10.57 -7.06 -8.87
CA PRO A 39 10.84 -5.63 -9.00
C PRO A 39 10.64 -4.87 -7.68
N GLN A 40 9.73 -5.31 -6.82
CA GLN A 40 9.43 -4.65 -5.54
C GLN A 40 10.60 -4.78 -4.56
N ARG A 41 11.26 -5.93 -4.55
CA ARG A 41 12.42 -6.21 -3.69
C ARG A 41 13.74 -5.73 -4.29
N MET A 42 13.83 -5.66 -5.62
CA MET A 42 15.07 -5.38 -6.33
C MET A 42 15.31 -3.89 -6.58
N ALA A 43 14.26 -3.11 -6.85
CA ALA A 43 14.42 -1.71 -7.20
C ALA A 43 14.63 -0.80 -5.99
N ASP A 44 15.37 0.29 -6.22
CA ASP A 44 15.61 1.35 -5.24
C ASP A 44 14.29 2.03 -4.80
N PRO A 45 14.11 2.36 -3.51
CA PRO A 45 12.90 3.02 -3.02
C PRO A 45 12.60 4.38 -3.66
N ALA A 46 13.61 5.19 -3.98
CA ALA A 46 13.40 6.50 -4.60
C ALA A 46 12.96 6.35 -6.06
N ASP A 47 13.56 5.39 -6.78
CA ASP A 47 13.15 5.05 -8.14
C ASP A 47 11.70 4.51 -8.19
N LYS A 48 11.34 3.60 -7.28
CA LYS A 48 9.94 3.15 -7.13
C LYS A 48 8.98 4.30 -6.86
N ALA A 49 9.39 5.28 -6.04
CA ALA A 49 8.59 6.46 -5.73
C ALA A 49 8.42 7.38 -6.96
N GLN A 50 9.46 7.57 -7.76
CA GLN A 50 9.41 8.35 -9.00
C GLN A 50 8.51 7.69 -10.04
N PHE A 51 8.67 6.39 -10.24
CA PHE A 51 7.83 5.62 -11.15
C PHE A 51 6.36 5.70 -10.77
N ILE A 52 6.01 5.51 -9.49
CA ILE A 52 4.60 5.51 -9.09
C ILE A 52 3.96 6.89 -9.23
N MET A 53 4.71 7.97 -8.94
CA MET A 53 4.27 9.34 -9.18
C MET A 53 3.97 9.59 -10.66
N ARG A 54 4.88 9.15 -11.54
CA ARG A 54 4.72 9.26 -13.00
C ARG A 54 3.54 8.41 -13.48
N ALA A 55 3.43 7.17 -13.03
CA ALA A 55 2.34 6.28 -13.41
C ALA A 55 0.97 6.86 -13.02
N ALA A 56 0.81 7.36 -11.79
CA ALA A 56 -0.45 7.94 -11.34
C ALA A 56 -0.85 9.20 -12.14
N LYS A 57 0.13 9.99 -12.59
CA LYS A 57 -0.09 11.23 -13.34
C LYS A 57 -0.32 10.98 -14.84
N ASP A 58 0.57 10.22 -15.45
CA ASP A 58 0.72 10.19 -16.91
C ASP A 58 -0.07 9.04 -17.55
N PHE A 59 -0.34 7.95 -16.83
CA PHE A 59 -0.98 6.78 -17.41
C PHE A 59 -2.50 6.99 -17.54
N PRO A 60 -3.09 6.91 -18.76
CA PRO A 60 -4.49 7.26 -18.99
C PRO A 60 -5.50 6.51 -18.11
N GLN A 61 -5.25 5.23 -17.81
CA GLN A 61 -6.13 4.39 -17.00
C GLN A 61 -6.25 4.84 -15.53
N HIS A 62 -5.42 5.79 -15.08
CA HIS A 62 -5.44 6.32 -13.71
C HIS A 62 -6.04 7.71 -13.61
N ARG A 63 -6.28 8.35 -14.75
CA ARG A 63 -6.83 9.71 -14.79
C ARG A 63 -8.28 9.72 -14.29
N PRO A 64 -8.69 10.79 -13.58
CA PRO A 64 -10.09 10.98 -13.28
C PRO A 64 -10.91 11.19 -14.55
N SER A 65 -12.19 10.83 -14.49
CA SER A 65 -13.18 11.10 -15.54
C SER A 65 -14.35 11.84 -14.92
N GLU A 66 -14.64 13.02 -15.45
CA GLU A 66 -15.79 13.85 -15.06
C GLU A 66 -16.94 13.75 -16.09
N LYS A 67 -16.83 12.85 -17.08
CA LYS A 67 -17.80 12.76 -18.17
C LYS A 67 -19.06 12.00 -17.74
N GLY A 68 -20.18 12.73 -17.70
CA GLY A 68 -21.53 12.16 -17.61
C GLY A 68 -21.77 11.28 -16.38
N HIS A 69 -22.44 10.15 -16.57
CA HIS A 69 -22.74 9.17 -15.50
C HIS A 69 -21.50 8.39 -15.00
N ASP A 70 -20.33 8.54 -15.65
CA ASP A 70 -19.09 7.84 -15.32
C ASP A 70 -18.12 8.72 -14.49
N TYR A 71 -18.62 9.37 -13.43
CA TYR A 71 -17.75 10.06 -12.48
C TYR A 71 -16.79 9.05 -11.84
N LYS A 72 -15.50 9.19 -12.15
CA LYS A 72 -14.41 8.37 -11.60
C LYS A 72 -13.37 9.32 -11.03
N PRO A 73 -13.11 9.31 -9.70
CA PRO A 73 -12.20 10.27 -9.07
C PRO A 73 -10.70 10.02 -9.34
N GLY A 74 -10.37 9.12 -10.30
CA GLY A 74 -9.02 8.68 -10.60
C GLY A 74 -8.50 7.64 -9.62
N ASN A 75 -7.41 6.97 -9.99
CA ASN A 75 -6.72 6.06 -9.09
C ASN A 75 -5.65 6.81 -8.29
N PHE A 76 -5.15 6.19 -7.22
CA PHE A 76 -4.17 6.82 -6.35
C PHE A 76 -2.95 5.95 -6.10
N GLU A 77 -1.82 6.59 -5.87
CA GLU A 77 -0.53 6.00 -5.55
C GLU A 77 -0.42 5.59 -4.06
N CYS A 78 0.05 4.38 -3.80
CA CYS A 78 0.50 3.97 -2.47
C CYS A 78 2.02 4.00 -2.43
N TYR A 79 2.60 4.78 -1.52
CA TYR A 79 4.05 4.90 -1.34
C TYR A 79 4.67 3.82 -0.46
N VAL A 80 3.86 2.93 0.12
CA VAL A 80 4.35 1.77 0.90
C VAL A 80 4.55 0.56 -0.01
N CYS A 81 3.57 0.23 -0.85
CA CYS A 81 3.67 -0.89 -1.80
C CYS A 81 3.97 -0.48 -3.24
N PHE A 82 4.17 0.81 -3.52
CA PHE A 82 4.52 1.34 -4.85
C PHE A 82 3.59 0.85 -5.97
N ARG A 83 2.28 0.94 -5.74
CA ARG A 83 1.22 0.56 -6.69
C ARG A 83 0.15 1.63 -6.79
N VAL A 84 -0.41 1.79 -8.00
CA VAL A 84 -1.57 2.65 -8.24
C VAL A 84 -2.82 1.79 -8.04
N ARG A 85 -3.76 2.22 -7.20
CA ARG A 85 -4.97 1.46 -6.85
C ARG A 85 -6.23 2.30 -6.98
N SER A 86 -7.36 1.64 -7.15
CA SER A 86 -8.67 2.30 -7.15
C SER A 86 -8.97 2.96 -5.80
N PRO A 87 -9.85 3.99 -5.77
CA PRO A 87 -10.22 4.74 -4.57
C PRO A 87 -10.69 3.89 -3.38
N GLU A 88 -11.32 2.74 -3.64
CA GLU A 88 -11.81 1.82 -2.60
C GLU A 88 -10.70 1.21 -1.73
N HIS A 89 -9.44 1.30 -2.16
CA HIS A 89 -8.28 0.84 -1.39
C HIS A 89 -7.68 1.91 -0.49
N PHE A 90 -8.21 3.14 -0.49
CA PHE A 90 -7.68 4.26 0.25
C PHE A 90 -8.72 4.79 1.23
N ASP A 91 -8.27 5.03 2.45
CA ASP A 91 -9.05 5.74 3.45
C ASP A 91 -9.17 7.23 3.05
N MET A 92 -10.33 7.81 3.33
CA MET A 92 -10.64 9.22 3.12
C MET A 92 -9.88 10.09 4.12
N LEU A 93 -9.72 9.62 5.37
CA LEU A 93 -9.10 10.36 6.47
C LEU A 93 -7.73 9.77 6.87
N GLN A 94 -6.79 9.78 5.92
CA GLN A 94 -5.44 9.27 6.19
C GLN A 94 -4.64 10.19 7.13
N PRO A 95 -3.96 9.63 8.16
CA PRO A 95 -3.01 10.37 8.98
C PRO A 95 -1.88 10.92 8.11
N GLN A 96 -1.51 12.18 8.36
CA GLN A 96 -0.43 12.87 7.63
C GLN A 96 0.94 12.63 8.26
N SER A 97 0.98 12.18 9.51
CA SER A 97 2.21 11.88 10.23
C SER A 97 1.98 10.85 11.33
N VAL A 98 3.05 10.19 11.75
CA VAL A 98 3.08 9.25 12.88
C VAL A 98 4.38 9.40 13.65
N TYR A 99 4.36 9.06 14.93
CA TYR A 99 5.58 8.87 15.72
C TYR A 99 6.05 7.42 15.59
N VAL A 100 7.36 7.24 15.44
CA VAL A 100 8.00 5.93 15.50
C VAL A 100 9.08 5.91 16.56
N ASP A 101 9.26 4.77 17.22
CA ASP A 101 10.32 4.56 18.21
C ASP A 101 11.69 4.28 17.54
N ILE A 102 12.71 4.01 18.35
CA ILE A 102 14.07 3.70 17.90
C ILE A 102 14.16 2.41 17.06
N HIS A 103 13.15 1.54 17.13
CA HIS A 103 13.04 0.31 16.36
C HIS A 103 12.18 0.48 15.11
N GLY A 104 11.70 1.70 14.84
CA GLY A 104 10.82 2.02 13.72
C GLY A 104 9.39 1.51 13.89
N GLN A 105 8.98 1.14 15.12
CA GLN A 105 7.60 0.75 15.41
C GLN A 105 6.75 1.99 15.70
N ILE A 106 5.49 1.97 15.27
CA ILE A 106 4.58 3.10 15.44
C ILE A 106 4.18 3.22 16.92
N VAL A 107 4.31 4.43 17.45
CA VAL A 107 3.93 4.77 18.83
C VAL A 107 2.47 5.22 18.85
N ARG A 108 1.59 4.47 19.55
CA ARG A 108 0.16 4.80 19.72
C ARG A 108 -0.36 4.63 21.14
N ASP A 109 0.15 3.64 21.88
CA ASP A 109 -0.38 3.26 23.20
C ASP A 109 0.25 4.06 24.35
N ARG A 110 1.09 5.05 24.02
CA ARG A 110 1.73 5.97 24.97
C ARG A 110 1.94 7.33 24.32
N GLU A 111 2.16 8.34 25.15
CA GLU A 111 2.65 9.62 24.66
C GLU A 111 4.04 9.46 24.01
N PRO A 112 4.31 10.16 22.89
CA PRO A 112 5.62 10.15 22.25
C PRO A 112 6.70 10.72 23.18
N ASP A 113 7.83 10.02 23.28
CA ASP A 113 9.03 10.51 23.95
C ASP A 113 9.82 11.37 22.96
N THR A 114 9.90 12.67 23.22
CA THR A 114 10.56 13.63 22.34
C THR A 114 12.07 13.41 22.20
N ARG A 115 12.69 12.60 23.06
CA ARG A 115 14.14 12.29 23.01
C ARG A 115 14.46 11.13 22.08
N SER A 116 13.55 10.17 21.93
CA SER A 116 13.79 8.93 21.18
C SER A 116 12.87 8.75 19.99
N ASP A 117 11.63 9.21 20.09
CA ASP A 117 10.62 8.99 19.08
C ASP A 117 10.69 10.07 18.00
N ARG A 118 10.54 9.64 16.77
CA ARG A 118 10.68 10.49 15.59
C ARG A 118 9.32 10.69 14.93
N LEU A 119 8.96 11.95 14.70
CA LEU A 119 7.81 12.28 13.86
C LEU A 119 8.18 12.05 12.39
N ILE A 120 7.43 11.19 11.71
CA ILE A 120 7.58 10.91 10.27
C ILE A 120 6.35 11.44 9.54
N MET A 121 6.59 12.21 8.49
CA MET A 121 5.54 12.63 7.55
C MET A 121 5.21 11.48 6.62
N LEU A 122 3.92 11.14 6.54
CA LEU A 122 3.41 10.08 5.69
C LEU A 122 3.01 10.63 4.33
N ARG A 123 3.38 9.92 3.28
CA ARG A 123 2.71 10.04 1.98
C ARG A 123 1.54 9.08 1.94
N ARG A 124 0.68 9.22 0.92
CA ARG A 124 -0.49 8.37 0.72
C ARG A 124 -0.15 6.87 0.77
N PHE A 125 -1.00 6.09 1.43
CA PHE A 125 -0.88 4.65 1.53
C PHE A 125 -2.25 3.97 1.39
N CYS A 126 -2.27 2.75 0.86
CA CYS A 126 -3.52 1.98 0.80
C CYS A 126 -3.82 1.36 2.17
N ILE A 127 -5.10 1.10 2.42
CA ILE A 127 -5.60 0.56 3.70
C ILE A 127 -4.86 -0.72 4.10
N SER A 128 -4.61 -1.64 3.16
CA SER A 128 -3.86 -2.86 3.44
C SER A 128 -2.46 -2.56 3.98
N CYS A 129 -1.73 -1.65 3.35
CA CYS A 129 -0.40 -1.24 3.82
C CYS A 129 -0.47 -0.55 5.17
N GLY A 130 -1.49 0.30 5.40
CA GLY A 130 -1.70 0.94 6.69
C GLY A 130 -1.92 -0.09 7.80
N VAL A 131 -2.67 -1.16 7.53
CA VAL A 131 -2.88 -2.25 8.49
C VAL A 131 -1.63 -3.10 8.70
N ASP A 132 -0.93 -3.46 7.63
CA ASP A 132 0.29 -4.28 7.69
C ASP A 132 1.40 -3.58 8.47
N THR A 133 1.54 -2.26 8.26
CA THR A 133 2.52 -1.40 8.96
C THR A 133 2.07 -0.96 10.35
N GLY A 134 0.80 -1.19 10.72
CA GLY A 134 0.24 -0.79 12.00
C GLY A 134 -0.22 0.67 12.08
N ILE A 135 -0.17 1.43 10.98
CA ILE A 135 -0.73 2.80 10.90
C ILE A 135 -2.23 2.76 11.16
N HIS A 136 -2.93 1.76 10.62
CA HIS A 136 -4.31 1.44 11.02
C HIS A 136 -4.28 0.35 12.09
N ALA A 137 -4.81 0.67 13.27
CA ALA A 137 -4.85 -0.22 14.42
C ALA A 137 -6.11 -1.08 14.39
N PRO A 138 -6.12 -2.21 15.11
CA PRO A 138 -7.34 -2.90 15.48
C PRO A 138 -8.42 -1.94 15.97
N PHE A 139 -9.66 -2.20 15.56
CA PHE A 139 -10.84 -1.42 15.90
C PHE A 139 -10.92 -0.03 15.26
N ASP A 140 -9.93 0.39 14.47
CA ASP A 140 -10.08 1.59 13.64
C ASP A 140 -11.28 1.41 12.69
N CYS A 141 -12.08 2.46 12.55
CA CYS A 141 -13.18 2.57 11.60
C CYS A 141 -12.74 3.50 10.48
N LEU A 142 -12.81 3.02 9.24
CA LEU A 142 -12.29 3.73 8.08
C LEU A 142 -13.43 4.01 7.11
N THR A 143 -13.32 5.07 6.33
CA THR A 143 -14.25 5.34 5.23
C THR A 143 -13.44 5.43 3.97
N THR A 144 -13.64 4.50 3.05
CA THR A 144 -12.94 4.52 1.77
C THR A 144 -13.23 5.81 0.99
N ARG A 145 -12.38 6.17 0.04
CA ARG A 145 -12.65 7.32 -0.86
C ARG A 145 -13.88 7.15 -1.76
N THR A 146 -14.48 5.95 -1.81
CA THR A 146 -15.79 5.71 -2.45
C THR A 146 -16.97 5.81 -1.48
N GLY A 147 -16.72 6.15 -0.21
CA GLY A 147 -17.76 6.29 0.83
C GLY A 147 -18.17 4.97 1.51
N ARG A 148 -17.50 3.85 1.23
CA ARG A 148 -17.76 2.59 1.94
C ARG A 148 -17.12 2.61 3.33
N ASP A 149 -17.89 2.21 4.33
CA ASP A 149 -17.40 2.06 5.70
C ASP A 149 -16.77 0.70 5.94
N LEU A 150 -15.59 0.73 6.53
CA LEU A 150 -14.79 -0.44 6.90
C LEU A 150 -14.44 -0.40 8.39
N TRP A 151 -13.98 -1.54 8.91
CA TRP A 151 -13.31 -1.61 10.21
C TRP A 151 -12.18 -2.64 10.20
N VAL A 152 -11.20 -2.44 11.07
CA VAL A 152 -10.06 -3.34 11.24
C VAL A 152 -10.33 -4.30 12.41
N CYS A 153 -10.33 -5.64 12.20
CA CYS A 153 -10.46 -6.61 13.30
C CYS A 153 -9.24 -6.57 14.21
N ARG A 154 -9.39 -7.15 15.40
CA ARG A 154 -8.27 -7.58 16.23
C ARG A 154 -7.25 -8.45 15.48
N CYS A 155 -7.70 -9.32 14.57
CA CYS A 155 -6.80 -10.13 13.73
C CYS A 155 -6.22 -9.38 12.52
N ARG A 156 -6.38 -8.05 12.46
CA ARG A 156 -5.93 -7.19 11.36
C ARG A 156 -6.59 -7.46 9.98
N LYS A 157 -7.63 -8.29 9.91
CA LYS A 157 -8.47 -8.33 8.71
C LYS A 157 -9.36 -7.10 8.62
N VAL A 158 -9.57 -6.60 7.41
CA VAL A 158 -10.43 -5.44 7.13
C VAL A 158 -11.79 -5.93 6.64
N TRP A 159 -12.85 -5.43 7.26
CA TRP A 159 -14.21 -5.87 7.01
C TRP A 159 -15.11 -4.69 6.66
N SER A 160 -16.07 -4.91 5.76
CA SER A 160 -17.04 -3.89 5.35
C SER A 160 -18.27 -3.90 6.26
N LYS A 161 -18.76 -2.70 6.59
CA LYS A 161 -20.05 -2.49 7.24
C LYS A 161 -21.13 -2.25 6.17
N PRO A 162 -22.38 -2.69 6.38
CA PRO A 162 -22.87 -3.49 7.52
C PRO A 162 -22.63 -5.00 7.35
N LEU A 163 -21.98 -5.43 6.26
CA LEU A 163 -21.89 -6.83 5.84
C LEU A 163 -21.23 -7.76 6.88
N CYS A 164 -20.26 -7.26 7.63
CA CYS A 164 -19.58 -8.02 8.67
C CYS A 164 -19.41 -7.17 9.92
N LEU A 165 -20.23 -7.44 10.95
CA LEU A 165 -20.14 -6.79 12.27
C LEU A 165 -19.47 -7.67 13.34
N ARG A 166 -19.22 -8.94 13.02
CA ARG A 166 -18.46 -9.88 13.85
C ARG A 166 -17.56 -10.69 12.93
N CYS A 167 -16.26 -10.68 13.22
CA CYS A 167 -15.28 -11.34 12.35
C CYS A 167 -15.41 -12.87 12.42
N PRO A 168 -15.43 -13.56 11.27
CA PRO A 168 -15.53 -15.02 11.24
C PRO A 168 -14.31 -15.72 11.84
N ASP A 169 -13.12 -15.15 11.70
CA ASP A 169 -11.88 -15.78 12.18
C ASP A 169 -11.59 -15.46 13.65
N CYS A 170 -11.74 -14.18 14.02
CA CYS A 170 -11.28 -13.62 15.29
C CYS A 170 -12.40 -13.50 16.32
N GLN A 171 -13.66 -13.68 15.89
CA GLN A 171 -14.91 -13.48 16.65
C GLN A 171 -15.04 -12.10 17.31
N GLY A 172 -14.12 -11.18 17.01
CA GLY A 172 -14.13 -9.80 17.47
C GLY A 172 -15.29 -9.03 16.85
N ASP A 173 -15.84 -8.12 17.64
CA ASP A 173 -16.96 -7.29 17.24
C ASP A 173 -16.50 -5.96 16.65
N CYS A 174 -17.25 -5.51 15.64
CA CYS A 174 -17.15 -4.16 15.12
C CYS A 174 -17.44 -3.17 16.26
N PRO A 175 -16.60 -2.15 16.49
CA PRO A 175 -16.77 -1.18 17.57
C PRO A 175 -18.09 -0.41 17.51
N LEU A 176 -18.64 -0.23 16.31
CA LEU A 176 -19.91 0.43 16.06
C LEU A 176 -21.09 -0.55 15.97
N ARG A 177 -20.90 -1.83 16.33
CA ARG A 177 -22.00 -2.80 16.39
C ARG A 177 -23.02 -2.31 17.44
N PRO A 178 -24.30 -2.10 17.08
CA PRO A 178 -25.32 -1.70 18.05
C PRO A 178 -25.38 -2.70 19.20
N ARG A 179 -25.29 -2.21 20.44
CA ARG A 179 -25.53 -3.01 21.64
C ARG A 179 -27.05 -3.21 21.76
N ARG A 180 -27.48 -4.46 21.91
CA ARG A 180 -28.87 -4.80 22.25
C ARG A 180 -29.10 -4.59 23.72
#